data_AF-A0A9P6SYS0-F1
#
_entry.id   AF-A0A9P6SYS0-F1
#
_cell.length_a   1.000
_cell.length_b   1.000
_cell.length_c   1.000
_cell.angle_alpha   90.00
_cell.angle_beta   90.00
_cell.angle_gamma   90.00
#
_symmetry.space_group_name_H-M   'P 1'
#
loop_
_entity.id
_entity.type
_entity.pdbx_description
1 polymer ?
#
loop_
_entity_poly.entity_id
_entity_poly.type
_entity_poly.pdbx_seq_one_letter_code
_entity_poly.pdbx_strand_id
1 'polypeptide(L)'
;MAAQMEGDRDTDPINENSVNDLSLEEADENILNCLERIERNSGVRGGKPTITRALSALNPVVQSFGLSPEQLTQLLDIILAGKIDDVTTRKLIKLMLPRQQVPEICAIKILGCLGRQLSFACQMSGHSGYGNCMPKPVFDQPELVVI
;
A
#
# COMPACT_ATOMS: atom_id res chain seq x y z
N MET A 1 -27.40 38.66 -3.99
CA MET A 1 -27.26 37.22 -4.26
C MET A 1 -25.79 37.00 -4.64
N ALA A 2 -24.91 36.70 -3.68
CA ALA A 2 -24.54 35.34 -3.22
C ALA A 2 -24.09 34.46 -4.40
N ALA A 3 -22.86 33.95 -4.51
CA ALA A 3 -22.10 33.27 -3.47
C ALA A 3 -20.56 33.43 -3.61
N GLN A 4 -19.90 33.51 -2.46
CA GLN A 4 -18.52 33.08 -2.25
C GLN A 4 -18.47 31.54 -2.29
N MET A 5 -17.48 30.97 -2.96
CA MET A 5 -16.99 29.59 -2.76
C MET A 5 -15.46 29.70 -2.76
N GLU A 6 -14.85 29.89 -1.60
CA GLU A 6 -14.29 28.83 -0.74
C GLU A 6 -13.12 28.05 -1.38
N GLY A 7 -11.93 28.64 -1.22
CA GLY A 7 -10.78 27.98 -0.59
C GLY A 7 -10.23 26.71 -1.24
N ASP A 8 -9.41 26.86 -2.28
CA ASP A 8 -8.34 25.91 -2.59
C ASP A 8 -7.19 26.19 -1.61
N ARG A 9 -7.27 25.60 -0.41
CA ARG A 9 -6.19 25.69 0.59
C ARG A 9 -5.06 24.78 0.16
N ASP A 10 -3.91 25.41 -0.04
CA ASP A 10 -2.55 24.86 -0.06
C ASP A 10 -2.44 23.46 0.56
N THR A 11 -1.93 22.51 -0.23
CA THR A 11 -1.18 21.41 0.35
C THR A 11 0.29 21.64 0.02
N ASP A 12 0.94 22.38 0.92
CA ASP A 12 2.40 22.52 0.95
C ASP A 12 3.07 21.15 0.78
N PRO A 13 4.17 21.06 0.02
CA PRO A 13 4.99 19.86 0.01
C PRO A 13 5.53 19.66 1.43
N ILE A 14 5.20 18.51 2.04
CA ILE A 14 5.73 18.12 3.35
C ILE A 14 7.27 18.14 3.24
N ASN A 15 7.87 19.16 3.85
CA ASN A 15 9.30 19.38 3.91
C ASN A 15 9.92 18.28 4.78
N GLU A 16 10.94 17.57 4.28
CA GLU A 16 11.58 16.44 4.96
C GLU A 16 12.18 16.80 6.33
N ASN A 17 12.42 18.09 6.59
CA ASN A 17 12.86 18.59 7.90
C ASN A 17 11.74 18.68 8.95
N SER A 18 10.46 18.52 8.59
CA SER A 18 9.31 18.77 9.47
C SER A 18 8.79 17.53 10.21
N VAL A 19 9.35 16.34 9.93
CA VAL A 19 8.84 15.07 10.48
C VAL A 19 9.32 14.83 11.91
N ASN A 20 10.43 15.46 12.31
CA ASN A 20 11.02 15.29 13.65
C ASN A 20 10.29 16.05 14.76
N ASP A 21 9.46 17.04 14.40
CA ASP A 21 8.68 17.84 15.35
C ASP A 21 7.22 17.36 15.50
N LEU A 22 6.82 16.31 14.78
CA LEU A 22 5.47 15.75 14.85
C LEU A 22 5.28 14.92 16.12
N SER A 23 4.14 15.11 16.78
CA SER A 23 3.70 14.17 17.80
C SER A 23 3.22 12.86 17.19
N LEU A 24 3.17 11.81 18.02
CA LEU A 24 2.68 10.49 17.61
C LEU A 24 1.24 10.54 17.08
N GLU A 25 0.40 11.38 17.70
CA GLU A 25 -1.01 11.55 17.35
C GLU A 25 -1.15 12.22 15.97
N GLU A 26 -0.38 13.29 15.72
CA GLU A 26 -0.36 13.97 14.41
C GLU A 26 0.21 13.08 13.30
N ALA A 27 1.20 12.24 13.62
CA ALA A 27 1.72 11.24 12.70
C ALA A 27 0.65 10.20 12.34
N ASP A 28 -0.09 9.70 13.33
CA ASP A 28 -1.15 8.73 13.13
C ASP A 28 -2.31 9.32 12.28
N GLU A 29 -2.70 10.57 12.51
CA GLU A 29 -3.68 11.28 11.67
C GLU A 29 -3.17 11.49 10.24
N ASN A 30 -1.91 11.90 10.06
CA ASN A 30 -1.32 12.08 8.73
C ASN A 30 -1.27 10.78 7.93
N ILE A 31 -0.93 9.66 8.59
CA ILE A 31 -0.93 8.33 7.99
C ILE A 31 -2.35 7.96 7.53
N LEU A 32 -3.35 8.10 8.41
CA LEU A 32 -4.74 7.79 8.08
C LEU A 32 -5.26 8.62 6.91
N ASN A 33 -5.01 9.94 6.93
CA ASN A 33 -5.38 10.83 5.83
C ASN A 33 -4.73 10.42 4.51
N CYS A 34 -3.46 10.00 4.53
CA CYS A 34 -2.77 9.50 3.34
C CYS A 34 -3.39 8.18 2.84
N LEU A 35 -3.67 7.24 3.73
CA LEU A 35 -4.30 5.95 3.39
C LEU A 35 -5.70 6.15 2.79
N GLU A 36 -6.52 7.01 3.38
CA GLU A 36 -7.84 7.36 2.82
C GLU A 36 -7.74 8.00 1.43
N ARG A 37 -6.76 8.90 1.21
CA ARG A 37 -6.54 9.48 -0.12
C ARG A 37 -6.14 8.41 -1.13
N ILE A 38 -5.30 7.46 -0.74
CA ILE A 38 -4.91 6.35 -1.61
C ILE A 38 -6.12 5.48 -1.93
N GLU A 39 -6.91 5.10 -0.93
CA GLU A 39 -8.10 4.28 -1.08
C GLU A 39 -9.13 4.94 -2.01
N ARG A 40 -9.47 6.21 -1.77
CA ARG A 40 -10.44 6.96 -2.58
C ARG A 40 -10.02 7.16 -4.04
N ASN A 41 -8.71 7.22 -4.29
CA ASN A 41 -8.17 7.39 -5.65
C ASN A 41 -7.80 6.05 -6.31
N SER A 42 -7.87 4.94 -5.57
CA SER A 42 -7.59 3.60 -6.10
C SER A 42 -8.65 3.19 -7.14
N GLY A 43 -8.20 2.76 -8.32
CA GLY A 43 -9.11 2.41 -9.43
C GLY A 43 -9.76 3.59 -10.16
N VAL A 44 -9.50 4.85 -9.77
CA VAL A 44 -10.02 6.04 -10.47
C VAL A 44 -9.11 6.39 -11.65
N ARG A 45 -9.72 6.64 -12.82
CA ARG A 45 -8.99 7.06 -14.03
C ARG A 45 -8.34 8.43 -13.78
N GLY A 46 -7.02 8.47 -13.73
CA GLY A 46 -6.25 9.68 -13.43
C GLY A 46 -5.88 9.86 -11.95
N GLY A 47 -6.22 8.93 -11.06
CA GLY A 47 -5.87 9.00 -9.62
C GLY A 47 -4.39 8.71 -9.30
N LYS A 48 -3.62 8.17 -10.26
CA LYS A 48 -2.22 7.76 -10.07
C LYS A 48 -1.27 8.87 -9.56
N PRO A 49 -1.33 10.12 -10.07
CA PRO A 49 -0.51 11.21 -9.54
C PRO A 49 -0.82 11.50 -8.06
N THR A 50 -2.10 11.48 -7.69
CA THR A 50 -2.55 11.67 -6.30
C THR A 50 -2.03 10.57 -5.38
N ILE A 51 -2.14 9.30 -5.80
CA ILE A 51 -1.59 8.15 -5.05
C ILE A 51 -0.08 8.28 -4.89
N THR A 52 0.63 8.69 -5.95
CA THR A 52 2.09 8.84 -5.90
C THR A 52 2.50 9.97 -4.95
N ARG A 53 1.78 11.10 -4.96
CA ARG A 53 2.03 12.22 -4.05
C ARG A 53 1.75 11.84 -2.60
N ALA A 54 0.64 11.13 -2.35
CA ALA A 54 0.30 10.62 -1.02
C ALA A 54 1.36 9.63 -0.52
N LEU A 55 1.88 8.76 -1.39
CA LEU A 55 2.98 7.85 -1.07
C LEU A 55 4.28 8.57 -0.72
N SER A 56 4.65 9.60 -1.48
CA SER A 56 5.85 10.39 -1.17
C SER A 56 5.73 11.12 0.17
N ALA A 57 4.54 11.58 0.52
CA ALA A 57 4.24 12.19 1.82
C ALA A 57 4.22 11.15 2.96
N LEU A 58 3.70 9.95 2.70
CA LEU A 58 3.57 8.88 3.69
C LEU A 58 4.92 8.25 4.06
N ASN A 59 5.82 8.09 3.09
CA ASN A 59 7.10 7.41 3.29
C ASN A 59 7.93 7.96 4.48
N PRO A 60 8.25 9.26 4.57
CA PRO A 60 9.07 9.76 5.67
C PRO A 60 8.37 9.63 7.04
N VAL A 61 7.04 9.78 7.10
CA VAL A 61 6.28 9.64 8.36
C VAL A 61 6.32 8.19 8.85
N VAL A 62 6.10 7.22 7.95
CA VAL A 62 6.11 5.80 8.30
C VAL A 62 7.50 5.30 8.67
N GLN A 63 8.57 5.84 8.07
CA GLN A 63 9.95 5.50 8.45
C GLN A 63 10.28 5.99 9.87
N SER A 64 9.73 7.13 10.29
CA SER A 64 10.01 7.71 11.61
C SER A 64 9.15 7.10 12.73
N PHE A 65 7.86 6.87 12.47
CA PHE A 65 6.90 6.47 13.51
C PHE A 65 6.41 5.02 13.39
N GLY A 66 6.54 4.39 12.21
CA GLY A 66 5.91 3.11 11.92
C GLY A 66 4.38 3.21 11.80
N LEU A 67 3.72 2.06 11.64
CA LEU A 67 2.27 1.93 11.48
C LEU A 67 1.61 1.29 12.71
N SER A 68 0.44 1.80 13.08
CA SER A 68 -0.45 1.18 14.06
C SER A 68 -1.11 -0.10 13.49
N PRO A 69 -1.60 -1.00 14.35
CA PRO A 69 -2.30 -2.22 13.92
C PRO A 69 -3.50 -1.95 12.98
N GLU A 70 -4.26 -0.88 13.24
CA GLU A 70 -5.42 -0.46 12.45
C GLU A 70 -4.99 0.04 11.07
N GLN A 71 -3.97 0.92 11.03
CA GLN A 71 -3.39 1.46 9.80
C GLN A 71 -2.78 0.35 8.94
N LEU A 72 -2.11 -0.63 9.56
CA LEU A 72 -1.54 -1.79 8.89
C LEU A 72 -2.63 -2.64 8.23
N THR A 73 -3.74 -2.84 8.92
CA THR A 73 -4.90 -3.58 8.40
C THR A 73 -5.53 -2.85 7.21
N GLN A 74 -5.73 -1.53 7.32
CA GLN A 74 -6.27 -0.71 6.23
C GLN A 74 -5.36 -0.71 5.00
N LEU A 75 -4.04 -0.54 5.21
CA LEU A 75 -3.05 -0.59 4.14
C LEU A 75 -3.07 -1.96 3.43
N LEU A 76 -3.19 -3.04 4.20
CA LEU A 76 -3.30 -4.39 3.65
C LEU A 76 -4.59 -4.54 2.81
N ASP A 77 -5.74 -4.03 3.28
CA ASP A 77 -6.99 -4.08 2.52
C ASP A 77 -6.90 -3.32 1.19
N ILE A 78 -6.23 -2.16 1.18
CA ILE A 78 -5.97 -1.40 -0.05
C ILE A 78 -5.13 -2.21 -1.05
N ILE A 79 -4.08 -2.89 -0.57
CA ILE A 79 -3.21 -3.74 -1.40
C ILE A 79 -4.01 -4.93 -1.95
N LEU A 80 -4.79 -5.60 -1.11
CA LEU A 80 -5.55 -6.79 -1.47
C LEU A 80 -6.75 -6.50 -2.37
N ALA A 81 -7.27 -5.27 -2.36
CA ALA A 81 -8.32 -4.84 -3.29
C ALA A 81 -7.87 -4.91 -4.77
N GLY A 82 -6.56 -4.93 -5.05
CA GLY A 82 -6.02 -5.13 -6.41
C GLY A 82 -6.31 -3.97 -7.38
N LYS A 83 -6.75 -2.81 -6.88
CA LYS A 83 -7.10 -1.62 -7.69
C LYS A 83 -5.89 -0.74 -8.05
N ILE A 84 -4.71 -1.09 -7.53
CA ILE A 84 -3.47 -0.33 -7.65
C ILE A 84 -2.48 -1.10 -8.52
N ASP A 85 -1.68 -0.39 -9.31
CA ASP A 85 -0.68 -0.99 -10.17
C ASP A 85 0.44 -1.67 -9.37
N ASP A 86 0.98 -2.77 -9.90
CA ASP A 86 2.05 -3.57 -9.28
C ASP A 86 3.25 -2.78 -8.76
N VAL A 87 3.65 -1.70 -9.46
CA VAL A 87 4.82 -0.89 -9.05
C VAL A 87 4.50 -0.13 -7.78
N THR A 88 3.33 0.50 -7.73
CA THR A 88 2.82 1.21 -6.56
C THR A 88 2.53 0.25 -5.40
N THR A 89 1.93 -0.91 -5.68
CA THR A 89 1.70 -1.98 -4.70
C THR A 89 3.00 -2.44 -4.05
N ARG A 90 4.07 -2.66 -4.81
CA ARG A 90 5.39 -3.00 -4.24
C ARG A 90 5.96 -1.91 -3.33
N LYS A 91 5.70 -0.63 -3.63
CA LYS A 91 6.10 0.48 -2.74
C LYS A 91 5.29 0.44 -1.45
N LEU A 92 3.98 0.23 -1.52
CA LEU A 92 3.10 0.11 -0.35
C LEU A 92 3.51 -1.06 0.56
N ILE A 93 3.81 -2.22 -0.01
CA ILE A 93 4.30 -3.39 0.76
C ILE A 93 5.59 -3.05 1.53
N LYS A 94 6.53 -2.31 0.90
CA LYS A 94 7.77 -1.89 1.57
C LYS A 94 7.57 -0.88 2.69
N LEU A 95 6.42 -0.19 2.72
CA LEU A 95 6.04 0.74 3.77
C LEU A 95 5.30 0.05 4.93
N MET A 96 5.10 -1.27 4.89
CA MET A 96 4.49 -2.02 6.00
C MET A 96 5.49 -2.20 7.14
N LEU A 97 5.81 -1.10 7.83
CA LEU A 97 6.69 -1.06 9.00
C LEU A 97 5.83 -1.00 10.28
N PRO A 98 5.54 -2.14 10.94
CA PRO A 98 4.70 -2.14 12.12
C PRO A 98 5.42 -1.51 13.32
N ARG A 99 4.75 -0.60 14.04
CA ARG A 99 5.22 -0.03 15.32
C ARG A 99 4.94 -0.96 16.50
N GLN A 100 3.91 -1.79 16.37
CA GLN A 100 3.40 -2.69 17.42
C GLN A 100 3.22 -4.11 16.89
N GLN A 101 2.65 -5.00 17.72
CA GLN A 101 2.36 -6.36 17.33
C GLN A 101 1.40 -6.40 16.12
N VAL A 102 1.76 -7.19 15.11
CA VAL A 102 0.93 -7.38 13.92
C VAL A 102 -0.30 -8.24 14.29
N PRO A 103 -1.52 -7.77 14.03
CA PRO A 103 -2.73 -8.56 14.27
C PRO A 103 -2.75 -9.87 13.48
N GLU A 104 -3.22 -10.95 14.10
CA GLU A 104 -3.36 -12.26 13.42
C GLU A 104 -4.25 -12.19 12.18
N ILE A 105 -5.24 -11.29 12.18
CA ILE A 105 -6.12 -11.07 11.03
C ILE A 105 -5.34 -10.65 9.78
N CYS A 106 -4.23 -9.93 9.92
CA CYS A 106 -3.37 -9.56 8.81
C CYS A 106 -2.73 -10.81 8.17
N ALA A 107 -2.24 -11.74 9.01
CA ALA A 107 -1.67 -12.99 8.52
C ALA A 107 -2.73 -13.85 7.81
N ILE A 108 -3.95 -13.95 8.37
CA ILE A 108 -5.08 -14.67 7.77
C ILE A 108 -5.44 -14.08 6.41
N LYS A 109 -5.54 -12.74 6.30
CA LYS A 109 -5.82 -12.03 5.05
C LYS A 109 -4.74 -12.30 4.00
N ILE A 110 -3.46 -12.19 4.38
CA ILE A 110 -2.33 -12.49 3.47
C ILE A 110 -2.42 -13.93 2.96
N LEU A 111 -2.55 -14.90 3.87
CA LEU A 111 -2.62 -16.32 3.53
C LEU A 111 -3.85 -16.63 2.63
N GLY A 112 -4.99 -16.02 2.90
CA GLY A 112 -6.21 -16.20 2.12
C GLY A 112 -6.11 -15.68 0.67
N CYS A 113 -5.25 -14.70 0.44
CA CYS A 113 -5.07 -14.06 -0.87
C CYS A 113 -3.94 -14.67 -1.71
N LEU A 114 -3.13 -15.56 -1.13
CA LEU A 114 -2.10 -16.30 -1.87
C LEU A 114 -2.72 -17.11 -3.01
N GLY A 115 -2.12 -17.00 -4.20
CA GLY A 115 -2.53 -17.76 -5.40
C GLY A 115 -3.78 -17.26 -6.14
N ARG A 116 -4.47 -16.20 -5.69
CA ARG A 116 -5.70 -15.71 -6.36
C ARG A 116 -5.72 -14.21 -6.70
N GLN A 117 -5.35 -13.33 -5.77
CA GLN A 117 -5.64 -11.89 -5.89
C GLN A 117 -4.41 -11.00 -6.09
N LEU A 118 -3.24 -11.42 -5.59
CA LEU A 118 -1.99 -10.69 -5.78
C LEU A 118 -1.15 -11.34 -6.88
N SER A 119 -0.47 -10.52 -7.69
CA SER A 119 0.52 -11.04 -8.62
C SER A 119 1.64 -11.78 -7.87
N PHE A 120 2.20 -12.83 -8.47
CA PHE A 120 3.31 -13.57 -7.88
C PHE A 120 4.51 -12.66 -7.53
N ALA A 121 4.74 -11.63 -8.34
CA ALA A 121 5.79 -10.64 -8.09
C ALA A 121 5.56 -9.81 -6.82
N CYS A 122 4.30 -9.54 -6.46
CA CYS A 122 3.96 -8.86 -5.21
C CYS A 122 4.03 -9.81 -4.00
N GLN A 123 3.67 -11.08 -4.16
CA GLN A 123 3.74 -12.09 -3.08
C GLN A 123 5.19 -12.38 -2.67
N MET A 124 6.13 -12.37 -3.62
CA MET A 124 7.55 -12.68 -3.40
C MET A 124 8.41 -11.45 -3.13
N SER A 125 7.84 -10.36 -2.62
CA SER A 125 8.53 -9.08 -2.37
C SER A 125 9.54 -9.18 -1.21
N GLY A 126 10.58 -10.00 -1.37
CA GLY A 126 11.64 -10.25 -0.39
C GLY A 126 13.03 -9.89 -0.87
N HIS A 127 13.32 -9.83 -2.17
CA HIS A 127 14.67 -9.53 -2.69
C HIS A 127 14.61 -8.89 -4.09
N SER A 128 14.98 -7.61 -4.20
CA SER A 128 15.37 -7.01 -5.48
C SER A 128 16.89 -7.13 -5.60
N GLY A 129 17.39 -8.36 -5.83
CA GLY A 129 18.83 -8.62 -5.80
C GLY A 129 19.34 -9.94 -6.38
N TYR A 130 18.49 -10.83 -6.90
CA TYR A 130 18.97 -12.01 -7.63
C TYR A 130 18.19 -12.18 -8.93
N GLY A 131 18.94 -12.24 -10.02
CA GLY A 131 18.41 -12.35 -11.37
C GLY A 131 17.65 -13.66 -11.61
N ASN A 132 16.83 -13.63 -12.65
CA ASN A 132 16.62 -14.72 -13.61
C ASN A 132 16.59 -16.17 -13.08
N CYS A 133 15.86 -16.43 -12.00
CA CYS A 133 15.51 -17.79 -11.60
C CYS A 133 13.99 -17.91 -11.46
N MET A 134 13.28 -17.78 -12.58
CA MET A 134 11.94 -18.35 -12.72
C MET A 134 12.08 -19.88 -12.83
N PRO A 135 11.56 -20.70 -11.90
CA PRO A 135 11.09 -22.01 -12.30
C PRO A 135 9.88 -21.81 -13.20
N LYS A 136 9.99 -22.24 -14.45
CA LYS A 136 8.84 -22.29 -15.38
C LYS A 136 7.72 -23.09 -14.69
N PRO A 137 6.45 -22.65 -14.75
CA PRO A 137 5.35 -23.48 -14.31
C PRO A 137 5.26 -24.69 -15.25
N VAL A 138 5.64 -25.87 -14.76
CA VAL A 138 5.31 -27.14 -15.39
C VAL A 138 3.84 -27.37 -15.10
N PHE A 139 2.98 -26.89 -16.01
CA PHE A 139 1.60 -27.33 -16.10
C PHE A 139 1.64 -28.76 -16.66
N ASP A 140 1.63 -29.74 -15.76
CA ASP A 140 1.36 -31.13 -16.08
C ASP A 140 -0.17 -31.24 -16.33
N GLN A 141 -0.57 -31.29 -17.59
CA GLN A 141 -1.94 -31.59 -17.98
C GLN A 141 -2.18 -33.09 -17.78
N PRO A 142 -3.24 -33.52 -17.07
CA PRO A 142 -3.69 -34.90 -17.17
C PRO A 142 -4.54 -35.05 -18.44
N GLU A 143 -3.94 -35.44 -19.56
CA GLU A 143 -4.72 -35.99 -20.68
C GLU A 143 -5.08 -37.46 -20.40
N LEU A 144 -6.39 -37.64 -20.17
CA LEU A 144 -7.21 -38.82 -20.40
C LEU A 144 -6.49 -40.11 -20.84
N VAL A 145 -6.50 -41.12 -19.96
CA VAL A 145 -6.53 -42.52 -20.39
C VAL A 145 -7.99 -42.96 -20.41
N VAL A 146 -8.54 -43.11 -21.61
CA VAL A 146 -9.78 -43.82 -21.86
C VAL A 146 -9.51 -45.30 -21.62
N ILE A 147 -10.26 -45.92 -20.71
CA ILE A 147 -10.45 -47.37 -20.64
C ILE A 147 -11.93 -47.64 -20.89
#